data_AF-A0A523PVW1-F1
#
_entry.id   AF-A0A523PVW1-F1
#
_cell.length_a   1.000
_cell.length_b   1.000
_cell.length_c   1.000
_cell.angle_alpha   90.00
_cell.angle_beta   90.00
_cell.angle_gamma   90.00
#
_symmetry.space_group_name_H-M   'P 1'
#
loop_
_entity.id
_entity.type
_entity.pdbx_description
1 polymer ?
#
loop_
_entity_poly.entity_id
_entity_poly.type
_entity_poly.pdbx_seq_one_letter_code
_entity_poly.pdbx_strand_id
1 'polypeptide(L)' 'MVRIIKRYASRKLYSTEESRYVSLEELADWIRDGEEVRVLDKQSRKNVLAVARP' A
#
# COMPACT_ATOMS: atom_id res chain seq x y z
N MET A 1 1.28 4.97 -12.51
CA MET A 1 2.18 5.57 -11.49
C MET A 1 2.14 4.61 -10.31
N VAL A 2 3.26 4.31 -9.62
CA VAL A 2 3.24 3.29 -8.55
C VAL A 2 2.95 3.93 -7.20
N ARG A 3 1.82 3.60 -6.59
CA ARG A 3 1.42 4.07 -5.25
C ARG A 3 2.27 3.42 -4.18
N ILE A 4 2.93 4.21 -3.34
CA ILE A 4 3.74 3.71 -2.21
C ILE A 4 2.97 3.82 -0.90
N ILE A 5 2.77 2.67 -0.26
CA ILE A 5 2.09 2.53 1.02
C ILE A 5 3.07 2.03 2.07
N LYS A 6 3.26 2.79 3.15
CA LYS A 6 4.08 2.38 4.30
C LYS A 6 3.21 1.67 5.31
N ARG A 7 3.50 0.40 5.59
CA ARG A 7 2.84 -0.38 6.63
C ARG A 7 3.62 -0.25 7.94
N TYR A 8 2.91 0.14 8.99
CA TYR A 8 3.39 0.14 10.37
C TYR A 8 2.85 -1.06 11.13
N ALA A 9 3.57 -1.45 12.20
CA ALA A 9 3.27 -2.56 13.11
C ALA A 9 1.79 -2.71 13.49
N SER A 10 1.11 -1.57 13.65
CA SER A 10 -0.26 -1.44 14.13
C SER A 10 -1.33 -1.63 13.05
N ARG A 11 -1.01 -2.31 11.93
CA ARG A 11 -1.85 -2.41 10.72
C ARG A 11 -2.17 -1.06 10.06
N LYS A 12 -1.57 0.04 10.51
CA LYS A 12 -1.73 1.36 9.89
C LYS A 12 -0.99 1.38 8.55
N LEU A 13 -1.69 1.77 7.51
CA LEU A 13 -1.18 1.97 6.16
C LEU A 13 -1.11 3.48 5.91
N TYR A 14 0.04 3.97 5.48
CA TYR A 14 0.25 5.38 5.18
C TYR A 14 0.61 5.56 3.71
N SER A 15 -0.21 6.30 2.97
CA SER A 15 0.07 6.67 1.59
C SER A 15 1.03 7.85 1.55
N THR A 16 2.15 7.71 0.84
CA THR A 16 3.07 8.83 0.63
C THR A 16 2.58 9.80 -0.44
N GLU A 17 1.72 9.37 -1.35
CA GLU A 17 1.12 10.25 -2.36
C GLU A 17 0.07 11.16 -1.75
N GLU A 18 -0.85 10.59 -0.95
CA GLU A 18 -1.94 11.35 -0.33
C GLU A 18 -1.57 11.92 1.04
N SER A 19 -0.35 11.63 1.52
CA SER A 19 0.16 12.06 2.84
C SER A 19 -0.82 11.81 3.99
N ARG A 20 -1.53 10.67 3.93
CA ARG A 20 -2.55 10.29 4.91
C ARG A 20 -2.53 8.79 5.20
N TYR A 21 -3.21 8.42 6.28
CA TYR A 21 -3.54 7.04 6.54
C TYR A 21 -4.67 6.58 5.64
N VAL A 22 -4.56 5.35 5.16
CA VAL A 22 -5.53 4.69 4.28
C VAL A 22 -6.02 3.41 4.95
N SER A 23 -7.27 3.04 4.68
CA SER A 23 -7.81 1.77 5.14
C SER A 23 -7.33 0.60 4.27
N LEU A 24 -7.53 -0.62 4.76
CA LEU A 24 -7.32 -1.83 3.95
C LEU A 24 -8.33 -1.95 2.81
N GLU A 25 -9.53 -1.39 2.98
CA GLU A 25 -10.59 -1.38 1.95
C GLU A 25 -10.19 -0.47 0.79
N GLU A 26 -9.76 0.77 1.07
CA GLU A 26 -9.26 1.69 0.04
C GLU A 26 -8.08 1.09 -0.73
N LEU A 27 -7.16 0.43 -0.02
CA LEU A 27 -6.05 -0.27 -0.65
C LEU A 27 -6.55 -1.41 -1.57
N ALA A 28 -7.55 -2.17 -1.14
CA ALA A 28 -8.12 -3.25 -1.92
C ALA A 28 -8.85 -2.73 -3.16
N ASP A 29 -9.52 -1.59 -3.06
CA ASP A 29 -10.22 -0.96 -4.19
C ASP A 29 -9.22 -0.49 -5.25
N TRP A 30 -8.10 0.14 -4.85
CA TRP A 30 -7.02 0.47 -5.80
C TRP A 30 -6.47 -0.77 -6.53
N ILE A 31 -6.22 -1.84 -5.78
CA ILE A 31 -5.74 -3.10 -6.36
C ILE A 31 -6.76 -3.67 -7.36
N ARG A 32 -8.07 -3.56 -7.07
CA ARG A 32 -9.15 -4.00 -7.97
C ARG A 32 -9.30 -3.11 -9.19
N ASP A 33 -9.06 -1.80 -9.06
CA ASP A 33 -9.06 -0.83 -10.14
C ASP A 33 -7.83 -1.00 -11.06
N GLY A 34 -6.92 -1.93 -10.75
CA GLY A 34 -5.72 -2.21 -11.52
C GLY A 34 -4.59 -1.21 -11.26
N GLU A 35 -4.68 -0.43 -10.17
CA GLU A 35 -3.61 0.46 -9.75
C GLU A 35 -2.43 -0.35 -9.19
N GLU A 36 -1.22 0.09 -9.54
CA GLU A 36 0.00 -0.57 -9.09
C GLU A 36 0.36 -0.08 -7.69
N VAL A 37 0.17 -0.92 -6.67
CA VAL A 37 0.43 -0.56 -5.28
C VAL A 37 1.63 -1.32 -4.69
N ARG A 38 2.52 -0.58 -4.02
CA ARG A 38 3.72 -1.13 -3.36
C ARG A 38 3.65 -0.91 -1.86
N VAL A 39 3.65 -1.99 -1.09
CA VAL A 39 3.60 -1.93 0.38
C VAL A 39 4.99 -2.13 0.96
N LEU A 40 5.49 -1.10 1.64
CA LEU A 40 6.77 -1.10 2.35
C LEU A 40 6.52 -1.32 3.85
N ASP A 41 6.97 -2.45 4.38
CA ASP A 41 6.93 -2.68 5.83
C ASP A 41 8.11 -1.98 6.52
N LYS A 42 7.82 -1.20 7.57
CA LYS A 42 8.87 -0.46 8.31
C LYS A 42 9.54 -1.30 9.40
N GLN A 43 8.88 -2.37 9.88
CA GLN A 43 9.37 -3.19 11.00
C GLN A 43 10.28 -4.32 10.52
N SER A 44 9.87 -5.04 9.49
CA SER A 44 10.76 -5.92 8.75
C SER A 44 11.14 -5.17 7.49
N ARG A 45 12.41 -5.07 7.12
CA ARG A 45 12.83 -4.49 5.83
C ARG A 45 12.38 -5.35 4.62
N LYS A 46 11.25 -6.04 4.74
CA LYS A 46 10.67 -6.96 3.77
C LYS A 46 9.71 -6.17 2.90
N ASN A 47 10.13 -5.92 1.66
CA ASN A 47 9.29 -5.29 0.65
C ASN A 47 8.28 -6.31 0.15
N VAL A 48 6.99 -5.98 0.24
CA VAL A 48 5.91 -6.79 -0.33
C VAL A 48 5.43 -6.06 -1.57
N LEU A 49 5.86 -6.54 -2.74
CA LEU A 49 5.33 -6.06 -4.02
C LEU A 49 3.97 -6.74 -4.24
N ALA A 50 2.88 -5.99 -4.20
CA ALA A 50 1.55 -6.47 -4.56
C ALA A 50 1.19 -5.85 -5.90
N VAL A 51 1.73 -6.41 -6.99
CA VAL A 51 1.34 -6.00 -8.34
C VAL A 51 0.12 -6.84 -8.72
N ALA A 52 -1.07 -6.26 -8.62
CA ALA A 52 -2.22 -6.80 -9.32
C ALA A 52 -2.15 -6.31 -10.76
N ARG A 53 -1.73 -7.21 -11.66
CA ARG A 53 -2.13 -7.08 -13.06
C ARG A 53 -3.51 -7.76 -13.21
N PRO A 54 -4.40 -7.21 -14.04
CA PRO A 54 -5.67 -7.85 -14.36
C PRO A 54 -5.46 -9.25 -14.97
#